data_AF-A0A1A6GFB4-F1
#
_entry.id   AF-A0A1A6GFB4-F1
#
_cell.length_a   1.000
_cell.length_b   1.000
_cell.length_c   1.000
_cell.angle_alpha   90.00
_cell.angle_beta   90.00
_cell.angle_gamma   90.00
#
_symmetry.space_group_name_H-M   'P 1'
#
loop_
_entity.id
_entity.type
_entity.pdbx_description
1 polymer ?
#
loop_
_entity_poly.entity_id
_entity_poly.type
_entity_poly.pdbx_seq_one_letter_code
_entity_poly.pdbx_strand_id
1 'polypeptide(L)'
;FSPVTHHSSDEVILKPTGSQLTVEFLEENSFSVPILVLKKDGLGMTLPSPSFTVRDVEHYVGSDKEIDVIDVVRQADCKMKLGDFVKYYYSGKREKVLNVISLEFSDT
;
A
#
# COMPACT_ATOMS: atom_id res chain seq x y z
N PHE A 1 -3.67 -0.87 -24.79
CA PHE A 1 -4.71 -0.44 -23.85
C PHE A 1 -4.93 1.05 -24.03
N SER A 2 -6.09 1.46 -24.55
CA SER A 2 -6.47 2.88 -24.54
C SER A 2 -6.90 3.24 -23.11
N PRO A 3 -6.48 4.39 -22.55
CA PRO A 3 -6.96 4.81 -21.24
C PRO A 3 -8.48 4.96 -21.29
N VAL A 4 -9.18 4.30 -20.38
CA VAL A 4 -10.61 4.54 -20.17
C VAL A 4 -10.74 5.90 -19.46
N THR A 5 -11.60 6.78 -19.96
CA THR A 5 -11.89 8.04 -19.28
C THR A 5 -12.76 7.76 -18.06
N HIS A 6 -12.25 8.13 -16.89
CA HIS A 6 -13.00 8.13 -15.63
C HIS A 6 -13.33 9.57 -15.24
N HIS A 7 -14.45 9.77 -14.53
CA HIS A 7 -14.77 11.07 -13.93
C HIS A 7 -13.70 11.44 -12.89
N SER A 8 -13.38 12.72 -12.76
CA SER A 8 -12.47 13.18 -11.71
C SER A 8 -13.08 12.93 -10.33
N SER A 9 -12.25 12.51 -9.38
CA SER A 9 -12.63 12.36 -7.98
C SER A 9 -12.49 13.67 -7.19
N ASP A 10 -12.01 14.76 -7.81
CA ASP A 10 -11.75 16.03 -7.15
C ASP A 10 -13.01 16.68 -6.55
N GLU A 11 -14.18 16.41 -7.12
CA GLU A 11 -15.46 16.92 -6.63
C GLU A 11 -16.02 16.11 -5.44
N VAL A 12 -15.44 14.94 -5.17
CA VAL A 12 -15.94 14.00 -4.13
C VAL A 12 -14.97 13.90 -2.95
N ILE A 13 -13.67 13.98 -3.18
CA ILE A 13 -12.64 13.74 -2.15
C ILE A 13 -12.41 14.99 -1.30
N LEU A 14 -12.44 14.84 0.03
CA LEU A 14 -12.00 15.87 0.95
C LEU A 14 -10.47 15.86 1.09
N LYS A 15 -9.85 17.05 1.15
CA LYS A 15 -8.38 17.21 1.17
C LYS A 15 -7.87 18.07 2.36
N PRO A 16 -8.12 17.67 3.62
CA PRO A 16 -7.60 18.38 4.77
C PRO A 16 -6.06 18.21 4.88
N THR A 17 -5.42 19.12 5.62
CA THR A 17 -4.08 18.86 6.17
C THR A 17 -4.13 17.83 7.29
N GLY A 18 -3.01 17.20 7.64
CA GLY A 18 -3.02 16.18 8.70
C GLY A 18 -3.53 16.72 10.04
N SER A 19 -3.19 17.96 10.41
CA SER A 19 -3.66 18.59 11.65
C SER A 19 -5.15 18.96 11.64
N GLN A 20 -5.78 19.06 10.46
CA GLN A 20 -7.21 19.31 10.32
C GLN A 20 -8.03 18.02 10.42
N LEU A 21 -7.41 16.85 10.25
CA LEU A 21 -8.09 15.57 10.33
C LEU A 21 -8.27 15.15 11.80
N THR A 22 -9.26 15.72 12.47
CA THR A 22 -9.63 15.43 13.86
C THR A 22 -10.93 14.62 13.95
N VAL A 23 -11.30 14.18 15.16
CA VAL A 23 -12.59 13.52 15.40
C VAL A 23 -13.75 14.46 15.07
N GLU A 24 -13.65 15.73 15.47
CA GLU A 24 -14.66 16.76 15.20
C GLU A 24 -14.83 16.97 13.70
N PHE A 25 -13.73 17.03 12.93
CA PHE A 25 -13.79 17.12 11.47
C PHE A 25 -14.55 15.92 10.87
N LEU A 26 -14.31 14.70 11.36
CA LEU A 26 -14.99 13.50 10.88
C LEU A 26 -16.49 13.51 11.22
N GLU A 27 -16.85 13.95 12.43
CA GLU A 27 -18.24 14.08 12.86
C GLU A 27 -18.99 15.14 12.03
N GLU A 28 -18.41 16.32 11.83
CA GLU A 28 -18.96 17.40 11.00
C GLU A 28 -19.19 16.97 9.54
N ASN A 29 -18.30 16.12 9.01
CA ASN A 29 -18.35 15.66 7.61
C ASN A 29 -18.93 14.24 7.45
N SER A 30 -19.43 13.63 8.52
CA SER A 30 -20.01 12.27 8.58
C SER A 30 -19.11 11.14 8.07
N PHE A 31 -17.83 11.41 7.80
CA PHE A 31 -16.87 10.51 7.16
C PHE A 31 -17.43 9.70 5.97
N SER A 32 -18.23 10.34 5.11
CA SER A 32 -19.03 9.68 4.06
C SER A 32 -18.34 9.57 2.70
N VAL A 33 -17.20 10.25 2.54
CA VAL A 33 -16.40 10.27 1.30
C VAL A 33 -14.93 9.99 1.61
N PRO A 34 -14.13 9.52 0.64
CA PRO A 34 -12.71 9.33 0.84
C PRO A 34 -12.01 10.65 1.21
N ILE A 35 -11.01 10.55 2.09
CA ILE A 35 -10.19 11.67 2.53
C ILE A 35 -8.78 11.45 2.02
N LEU A 36 -8.24 12.43 1.27
CA LEU A 36 -6.87 12.43 0.78
C LEU A 36 -6.05 13.49 1.49
N VAL A 37 -5.10 13.05 2.33
CA VAL A 37 -4.14 13.95 2.98
C VAL A 37 -2.85 13.98 2.16
N LEU A 38 -2.54 15.14 1.57
CA LEU A 38 -1.43 15.28 0.61
C LEU A 38 -0.04 15.18 1.25
N LYS A 39 0.08 15.51 2.55
CA LYS A 39 1.33 15.45 3.31
C LYS A 39 1.06 14.80 4.65
N LYS A 40 1.93 13.88 5.06
CA LYS A 40 1.79 13.13 6.33
C LYS A 40 1.88 13.99 7.59
N ASP A 41 2.40 15.23 7.47
CA ASP A 41 2.58 16.13 8.60
C ASP A 41 1.25 16.41 9.31
N GLY A 42 1.25 16.24 10.64
CA GLY A 42 0.06 16.37 11.47
C GLY A 42 -0.76 15.08 11.65
N LEU A 43 -0.47 13.99 10.94
CA LEU A 43 -1.20 12.71 11.09
C LEU A 43 -0.72 11.84 12.27
N GLY A 44 0.34 12.22 12.97
CA GLY A 44 0.92 11.40 14.04
C GLY A 44 1.55 10.08 13.56
N MET A 45 1.77 9.92 12.25
CA MET A 45 2.37 8.72 11.68
C MET A 45 3.89 8.71 11.84
N THR A 46 4.39 7.58 12.36
CA THR A 46 5.81 7.24 12.31
C THR A 46 6.03 6.27 11.15
N LEU A 47 6.82 6.69 10.17
CA LEU A 47 7.15 5.89 8.99
C LEU A 47 8.67 5.78 8.86
N PRO A 48 9.20 4.69 8.27
CA PRO A 48 10.60 4.64 7.92
C PRO A 48 10.94 5.71 6.87
N SER A 49 12.24 5.96 6.70
CA SER A 49 12.76 6.86 5.67
C SER A 49 12.23 6.49 4.27
N PRO A 50 12.02 7.45 3.35
CA PRO A 50 11.72 7.15 1.94
C PRO A 50 12.78 6.31 1.22
N SER A 51 13.97 6.16 1.80
CA SER A 51 15.02 5.25 1.32
C SER A 51 14.79 3.78 1.72
N PHE A 52 13.76 3.49 2.52
CA PHE A 52 13.38 2.14 2.92
C PHE A 52 12.84 1.34 1.72
N THR A 53 13.33 0.12 1.57
CA THR A 53 13.17 -0.70 0.37
C THR A 53 12.47 -2.02 0.67
N VAL A 54 12.11 -2.75 -0.39
CA VAL A 54 11.57 -4.11 -0.28
C VAL A 54 12.59 -5.09 0.32
N ARG A 55 13.90 -4.82 0.20
CA ARG A 55 14.94 -5.61 0.89
C ARG A 55 14.94 -5.35 2.40
N ASP A 56 14.63 -4.13 2.82
CA ASP A 56 14.51 -3.82 4.24
C ASP A 56 13.26 -4.51 4.83
N VAL A 57 12.16 -4.58 4.08
CA VAL A 57 11.00 -5.41 4.45
C VAL A 57 11.44 -6.87 4.66
N GLU A 58 12.18 -7.47 3.72
CA GLU A 58 12.71 -8.83 3.87
C GLU A 58 13.58 -8.99 5.12
N HIS A 59 14.42 -7.99 5.42
CA HIS A 59 15.31 -8.00 6.58
C HIS A 59 14.54 -8.01 7.91
N TYR A 60 13.53 -7.13 8.06
CA TYR A 60 12.76 -7.01 9.29
C TYR A 60 11.72 -8.13 9.45
N VAL A 61 11.12 -8.61 8.36
CA VAL A 61 10.05 -9.63 8.41
C VAL A 61 10.61 -11.07 8.38
N GLY A 62 11.76 -11.27 7.75
CA GLY A 62 12.39 -12.57 7.58
C GLY A 62 12.09 -13.22 6.22
N SER A 63 13.15 -13.64 5.53
CA SER A 63 13.10 -14.22 4.19
C SER A 63 12.24 -15.50 4.10
N ASP A 64 12.22 -16.30 5.17
CA ASP A 64 11.51 -17.58 5.23
C ASP A 64 10.00 -17.46 5.52
N LYS A 65 9.48 -16.26 5.83
CA LYS A 65 8.04 -16.08 6.06
C LYS A 65 7.25 -16.44 4.80
N GLU A 66 6.32 -17.37 4.93
CA GLU A 66 5.35 -17.68 3.87
C GLU A 66 4.33 -16.54 3.78
N ILE A 67 4.13 -16.02 2.57
CA ILE A 67 3.23 -14.90 2.29
C ILE A 67 2.21 -15.26 1.21
N ASP A 68 1.03 -14.66 1.28
CA ASP A 68 0.03 -14.74 0.22
C ASP A 68 0.35 -13.74 -0.89
N VAL A 69 0.39 -14.23 -2.13
CA VAL A 69 0.76 -13.48 -3.33
C VAL A 69 -0.30 -13.67 -4.40
N ILE A 70 -0.74 -12.55 -4.99
CA ILE A 70 -1.76 -12.54 -6.04
C ILE A 70 -1.06 -12.55 -7.39
N ASP A 71 -1.34 -13.56 -8.23
CA ASP A 71 -1.05 -13.52 -9.67
C ASP A 71 -2.13 -12.70 -10.37
N VAL A 72 -1.80 -11.43 -10.66
CA VAL A 72 -2.76 -10.43 -11.16
C VAL A 72 -3.35 -10.83 -12.51
N VAL A 73 -2.57 -11.48 -13.38
CA VAL A 73 -3.06 -11.87 -14.71
C VAL A 73 -4.04 -13.04 -14.60
N ARG A 74 -3.75 -13.98 -13.70
CA ARG A 74 -4.60 -15.16 -13.49
C ARG A 74 -5.76 -14.91 -12.55
N GLN A 75 -5.78 -13.77 -11.84
CA GLN A 75 -6.72 -13.46 -10.77
C GLN A 75 -6.80 -14.61 -9.75
N ALA A 76 -5.62 -15.09 -9.33
CA ALA A 76 -5.49 -16.26 -8.47
C ALA A 76 -4.41 -16.07 -7.42
N ASP A 77 -4.67 -16.60 -6.23
CA ASP A 77 -3.73 -16.57 -5.11
C ASP A 77 -2.72 -17.72 -5.20
N CYS A 78 -1.52 -17.46 -4.73
CA CYS A 78 -0.48 -18.45 -4.50
C CYS A 78 0.32 -18.08 -3.25
N LYS A 79 1.03 -19.05 -2.70
CA LYS A 79 1.93 -18.83 -1.58
C LYS A 79 3.38 -18.94 -2.02
N MET A 80 4.25 -18.13 -1.42
CA MET A 80 5.70 -18.28 -1.55
C MET A 80 6.42 -17.65 -0.36
N LYS A 81 7.73 -17.86 -0.25
CA LYS A 81 8.55 -17.19 0.74
C LYS A 81 8.72 -15.71 0.38
N LEU A 82 8.81 -14.83 1.38
CA LEU A 82 9.07 -13.41 1.16
C LEU A 82 10.37 -13.18 0.37
N GLY A 83 11.42 -13.96 0.64
CA GLY A 83 12.66 -13.89 -0.13
C GLY A 83 12.51 -14.22 -1.61
N ASP A 84 11.64 -15.17 -1.95
CA ASP A 84 11.33 -15.49 -3.36
C ASP A 84 10.60 -14.33 -4.04
N PHE A 85 9.65 -13.71 -3.33
CA PHE A 85 8.96 -12.51 -3.82
C PHE A 85 9.94 -11.34 -4.00
N VAL A 86 10.83 -11.09 -3.05
CA VAL A 86 11.84 -10.02 -3.14
C VAL A 86 12.79 -10.28 -4.32
N LYS A 87 13.23 -11.52 -4.52
CA LYS A 87 14.02 -11.93 -5.68
C LYS A 87 13.27 -11.66 -6.99
N TYR A 88 11.99 -12.01 -7.06
CA TYR A 88 11.12 -11.68 -8.19
C TYR A 88 10.99 -10.16 -8.40
N TYR A 89 10.79 -9.39 -7.32
CA TYR A 89 10.63 -7.95 -7.34
C TYR A 89 11.88 -7.26 -7.91
N TYR A 90 13.08 -7.69 -7.56
CA TYR A 90 14.32 -7.12 -8.11
C TYR A 90 14.79 -7.75 -9.42
N SER A 91 14.06 -8.72 -9.98
CA SER A 91 14.40 -9.32 -11.27
C SER A 91 14.26 -8.30 -12.41
N GLY A 92 15.27 -8.25 -13.29
CA GLY A 92 15.24 -7.46 -14.52
C GLY A 92 14.31 -8.01 -15.60
N LYS A 93 13.83 -9.25 -15.45
CA LYS A 93 12.84 -9.87 -16.33
C LYS A 93 11.73 -10.49 -15.48
N ARG A 94 10.59 -9.82 -15.38
CA ARG A 94 9.41 -10.29 -14.65
C ARG A 94 8.42 -10.87 -15.65
N GLU A 95 8.22 -12.18 -15.61
CA GLU A 95 7.33 -12.90 -16.55
C GLU A 95 5.86 -12.94 -16.07
N LYS A 96 5.64 -12.68 -14.78
CA LYS A 96 4.32 -12.57 -14.15
C LYS A 96 4.13 -11.17 -13.58
N VAL A 97 2.89 -10.82 -13.30
CA VAL A 97 2.54 -9.65 -12.49
C VAL A 97 2.03 -10.16 -11.15
N LEU A 98 2.90 -10.10 -10.15
CA LEU A 98 2.60 -10.52 -8.78
C LEU A 98 2.43 -9.30 -7.87
N ASN A 99 1.52 -9.40 -6.91
CA ASN A 99 1.26 -8.37 -5.92
C ASN A 99 1.14 -8.96 -4.51
N VAL A 100 1.51 -8.17 -3.50
CA VAL A 100 1.39 -8.51 -2.07
C VAL A 100 0.64 -7.37 -1.39
N ILE A 101 -0.56 -7.67 -0.87
CA ILE A 101 -1.42 -6.68 -0.19
C ILE A 101 -1.90 -7.15 1.19
N SER A 102 -1.69 -8.43 1.51
CA SER A 102 -2.18 -9.08 2.73
C SER A 102 -1.03 -9.41 3.72
N LEU A 103 0.14 -8.79 3.55
CA LEU A 103 1.26 -8.99 4.47
C LEU A 103 1.01 -8.24 5.77
N GLU A 104 0.56 -8.97 6.78
CA GLU A 104 0.46 -8.51 8.17
C GLU A 104 1.84 -8.68 8.86
N PHE A 105 2.27 -7.64 9.58
CA PHE A 105 3.62 -7.53 10.17
C PHE A 105 3.65 -6.99 11.61
N SER A 106 2.53 -6.95 12.36
CA SER A 106 2.54 -6.51 13.75
C SER A 106 3.34 -7.42 14.67
N ASP A 107 3.42 -8.71 14.30
CA ASP A 107 4.04 -9.78 15.10
C ASP A 107 5.39 -10.24 14.53
N THR A 108 6.04 -9.42 13.69
CA THR A 108 7.38 -9.69 13.14
C THR A 108 8.48 -9.16 14.03
#